data_AF-E3HIW3-F1
#
_entry.id   AF-E3HIW3-F1
#
_cell.length_a   1.000
_cell.length_b   1.000
_cell.length_c   1.000
_cell.angle_alpha   90.00
_cell.angle_beta   90.00
_cell.angle_gamma   90.00
#
_symmetry.space_group_name_H-M   'P 1'
#
loop_
_entity.id
_entity.type
_entity.pdbx_description
1 polymer ?
#
loop_
_entity_poly.entity_id
_entity_poly.type
_entity_poly.pdbx_seq_one_letter_code
_entity_poly.pdbx_strand_id
1 'polypeptide(L)'
;MQAAFLPATSGWQWVRDGFRLFRKQPLAMFTWAMAISLLVIFATATPPVGPILVVALMPIITLMTLSACKHVEADRVMLPSMWAKPLKQPGVFRKLFLMGLLYAALCIACGLIIFLPFTDAMVEGMRIASVEKSMEPILSAMAVPLSLFAITYVVIAALFWHAPVLVAWHGLRLIQALFFSGIACWRNKLPFLVYGATWILVFLFIDLCAGLLVAIGLSPQLAGTLQIPFNIAAGGVLYCSFYPAYTSVFGIENAGAHLDDGNGAQA
;
A
#
# COMPACT_ATOMS: atom_id res chain seq x y z
N MET A 1 16.31 -9.82 -13.47
CA MET A 1 16.10 -8.40 -13.11
C MET A 1 17.03 -8.03 -11.96
N GLN A 2 17.74 -6.91 -12.06
CA GLN A 2 18.66 -6.44 -11.04
C GLN A 2 18.07 -5.21 -10.36
N ALA A 3 17.99 -5.22 -9.03
CA ALA A 3 17.53 -4.07 -8.26
C ALA A 3 18.71 -3.12 -7.97
N ALA A 4 18.50 -1.84 -8.24
CA ALA A 4 19.44 -0.76 -7.91
C ALA A 4 19.66 -0.67 -6.39
N PHE A 5 20.77 -0.05 -6.00
CA PHE A 5 21.03 0.36 -4.62
C PHE A 5 20.92 1.88 -4.56
N LEU A 6 19.86 2.37 -3.93
CA LEU A 6 19.51 3.79 -3.94
C LEU A 6 19.90 4.48 -2.62
N PRO A 7 20.26 5.78 -2.66
CA PRO A 7 20.51 6.55 -1.44
C PRO A 7 19.22 6.74 -0.63
N ALA A 8 19.33 6.93 0.68
CA ALA A 8 18.17 7.12 1.57
C ALA A 8 17.25 8.28 1.13
N THR A 9 17.82 9.31 0.51
CA THR A 9 17.08 10.46 -0.06
C THR A 9 16.06 10.06 -1.13
N SER A 10 16.21 8.90 -1.77
CA SER A 10 15.25 8.40 -2.76
C SER A 10 13.86 8.18 -2.17
N GLY A 11 13.75 7.84 -0.87
CA GLY A 11 12.45 7.71 -0.21
C GLY A 11 11.62 8.99 -0.26
N TRP A 12 12.23 10.14 0.06
CA TRP A 12 11.58 11.45 -0.08
C TRP A 12 11.32 11.81 -1.55
N GLN A 13 12.25 11.50 -2.45
CA GLN A 13 12.10 11.77 -3.88
C GLN A 13 10.88 11.05 -4.46
N TRP A 14 10.62 9.80 -4.06
CA TRP A 14 9.43 9.06 -4.50
C TRP A 14 8.13 9.77 -4.13
N VAL A 15 8.04 10.34 -2.92
CA VAL A 15 6.86 11.13 -2.51
C VAL A 15 6.72 12.39 -3.35
N ARG A 16 7.82 13.12 -3.54
CA ARG A 16 7.84 14.35 -4.37
C ARG A 16 7.44 14.05 -5.82
N ASP A 17 7.92 12.96 -6.39
CA ASP A 17 7.65 12.58 -7.77
C ASP A 17 6.23 11.99 -7.91
N GLY A 18 5.73 11.30 -6.88
CA GLY A 18 4.30 10.95 -6.76
C GLY A 18 3.40 12.18 -6.74
N PHE A 19 3.78 13.25 -6.01
CA PHE A 19 3.04 14.50 -6.02
C PHE A 19 3.09 15.22 -7.38
N ARG A 20 4.21 15.13 -8.10
CA ARG A 20 4.32 15.63 -9.48
C ARG A 20 3.36 14.89 -10.41
N LEU A 21 3.28 13.56 -10.33
CA LEU A 21 2.34 12.75 -11.11
C LEU A 21 0.88 13.05 -10.75
N PHE A 22 0.56 13.15 -9.46
CA PHE A 22 -0.78 13.54 -9.00
C PHE A 22 -1.22 14.88 -9.59
N ARG A 23 -0.35 15.89 -9.61
CA ARG A 23 -0.66 17.21 -10.18
C ARG A 23 -0.88 17.22 -11.69
N LYS A 24 -0.35 16.24 -12.44
CA LYS A 24 -0.63 16.14 -13.88
C LYS A 24 -2.11 15.79 -14.13
N GLN A 25 -2.72 14.93 -13.31
CA GLN A 25 -4.13 14.52 -13.44
C GLN A 25 -4.81 14.32 -12.08
N PRO A 26 -5.04 15.41 -11.31
CA PRO A 26 -5.48 15.33 -9.92
C PRO A 26 -6.86 14.67 -9.79
N LEU A 27 -7.80 14.99 -10.69
CA LEU A 27 -9.15 14.43 -10.62
C LEU A 27 -9.16 12.90 -10.82
N ALA A 28 -8.37 12.39 -11.77
CA ALA A 28 -8.29 10.95 -12.03
C ALA A 28 -7.68 10.20 -10.83
N MET A 29 -6.58 10.71 -10.27
CA MET A 29 -5.89 10.08 -9.14
C MET A 29 -6.66 10.23 -7.83
N PHE A 30 -7.35 11.37 -7.62
CA PHE A 30 -8.25 11.56 -6.49
C PHE A 30 -9.44 10.60 -6.54
N THR A 31 -10.07 10.45 -7.71
CA THR A 31 -11.19 9.52 -7.90
C THR A 31 -10.76 8.08 -7.65
N TRP A 32 -9.55 7.71 -8.10
CA TRP A 32 -8.98 6.40 -7.82
C TRP A 32 -8.73 6.17 -6.33
N ALA A 33 -8.12 7.14 -5.64
CA ALA A 33 -7.92 7.06 -4.20
C ALA A 33 -9.25 6.96 -3.45
N MET A 34 -10.27 7.73 -3.86
CA MET A 34 -11.62 7.67 -3.32
C MET A 34 -12.24 6.28 -3.51
N ALA A 35 -12.10 5.67 -4.70
CA ALA A 35 -12.59 4.32 -4.95
C ALA A 35 -11.93 3.28 -4.02
N ILE A 36 -10.63 3.40 -3.77
CA ILE A 36 -9.92 2.53 -2.82
C ILE A 36 -10.39 2.82 -1.38
N SER A 37 -10.58 4.08 -0.99
CA SER A 37 -11.12 4.43 0.33
C SER A 37 -12.50 3.84 0.56
N LEU A 38 -13.39 3.89 -0.43
CA LEU A 38 -14.72 3.26 -0.37
C LEU A 38 -14.62 1.73 -0.23
N LEU A 39 -13.67 1.10 -0.93
CA LEU A 39 -13.40 -0.32 -0.80
C LEU A 39 -12.91 -0.68 0.62
N VAL A 40 -12.05 0.15 1.22
CA VAL A 40 -11.60 -0.03 2.61
C VAL A 40 -12.75 0.16 3.59
N ILE A 41 -13.60 1.16 3.40
CA ILE A 41 -14.81 1.37 4.23
C ILE A 41 -15.72 0.14 4.16
N PHE A 42 -16.00 -0.36 2.96
CA PHE A 42 -16.75 -1.60 2.77
C PHE A 42 -16.12 -2.78 3.52
N ALA A 43 -14.79 -2.90 3.49
CA ALA A 43 -14.07 -3.94 4.20
C ALA A 43 -14.25 -3.85 5.71
N THR A 44 -14.16 -2.65 6.28
CA THR A 44 -14.36 -2.44 7.72
C THR A 44 -15.77 -2.75 8.19
N ALA A 45 -16.77 -2.65 7.31
CA ALA A 45 -18.17 -2.96 7.60
C ALA A 45 -18.53 -4.46 7.44
N THR A 46 -17.69 -5.25 6.77
CA THR A 46 -17.92 -6.67 6.48
C THR A 46 -16.89 -7.68 7.05
N PRO A 47 -16.30 -7.49 8.26
CA PRO A 47 -15.47 -8.52 8.87
C PRO A 47 -16.18 -9.88 9.04
N PRO A 48 -15.47 -11.01 8.86
CA PRO A 48 -14.05 -11.11 8.51
C PRO A 48 -13.77 -11.06 6.99
N VAL A 49 -14.80 -11.13 6.15
CA VAL A 49 -14.66 -11.31 4.69
C VAL A 49 -14.09 -10.08 4.00
N GLY A 50 -14.55 -8.89 4.39
CA GLY A 50 -14.16 -7.61 3.81
C GLY A 50 -12.65 -7.37 3.77
N PRO A 51 -11.94 -7.41 4.92
CA PRO A 51 -10.49 -7.18 4.96
C PRO A 51 -9.70 -8.19 4.11
N ILE A 52 -10.11 -9.46 4.12
CA ILE A 52 -9.48 -10.52 3.33
C ILE A 52 -9.61 -10.22 1.83
N LEU A 53 -10.81 -9.82 1.39
CA LEU A 53 -11.06 -9.46 0.00
C LEU A 53 -10.18 -8.28 -0.44
N VAL A 54 -10.06 -7.24 0.39
CA VAL A 54 -9.23 -6.07 0.05
C VAL A 54 -7.76 -6.42 -0.07
N VAL A 55 -7.22 -7.20 0.86
CA VAL A 55 -5.83 -7.70 0.77
C VAL A 55 -5.64 -8.55 -0.50
N ALA A 56 -6.63 -9.39 -0.85
CA ALA A 56 -6.57 -10.19 -2.06
C ALA A 56 -6.61 -9.36 -3.35
N LEU A 57 -7.25 -8.19 -3.32
CA LEU A 57 -7.31 -7.26 -4.45
C LEU A 57 -6.09 -6.33 -4.53
N MET A 58 -5.26 -6.22 -3.49
CA MET A 58 -4.12 -5.30 -3.48
C MET A 58 -3.16 -5.48 -4.66
N PRO A 59 -2.76 -6.69 -5.09
CA PRO A 59 -1.94 -6.85 -6.28
C PRO A 59 -2.53 -6.27 -7.56
N ILE A 60 -3.85 -6.38 -7.72
CA ILE A 60 -4.61 -5.84 -8.85
C ILE A 60 -4.61 -4.31 -8.76
N ILE A 61 -4.91 -3.77 -7.58
CA ILE A 61 -4.91 -2.32 -7.31
C ILE A 61 -3.53 -1.73 -7.59
N THR A 62 -2.45 -2.39 -7.17
CA THR A 62 -1.07 -1.98 -7.45
C THR A 62 -0.80 -1.94 -8.95
N LEU A 63 -1.13 -3.01 -9.70
CA LEU A 63 -0.94 -3.01 -11.15
C LEU A 63 -1.70 -1.87 -11.83
N MET A 64 -2.99 -1.70 -11.51
CA MET A 64 -3.83 -0.64 -12.09
C MET A 64 -3.27 0.75 -11.80
N THR A 65 -2.83 0.98 -10.55
CA THR A 65 -2.23 2.25 -10.12
C THR A 65 -0.97 2.57 -10.92
N LEU A 66 -0.04 1.61 -11.01
CA LEU A 66 1.23 1.82 -11.71
C LEU A 66 1.03 1.97 -13.22
N SER A 67 0.10 1.21 -13.81
CA SER A 67 -0.27 1.38 -15.21
C SER A 67 -0.90 2.74 -15.48
N ALA A 68 -1.74 3.27 -14.59
CA ALA A 68 -2.28 4.62 -14.71
C ALA A 68 -1.17 5.68 -14.60
N CYS A 69 -0.28 5.55 -13.61
CA CYS A 69 0.85 6.47 -13.44
C CYS A 69 1.79 6.47 -14.64
N LYS A 70 2.03 5.32 -15.28
CA LYS A 70 2.78 5.21 -16.54
C LYS A 70 2.17 6.05 -17.67
N HIS A 71 0.84 6.08 -17.77
CA HIS A 71 0.14 6.92 -18.75
C HIS A 71 0.23 8.40 -18.41
N VAL A 72 0.04 8.74 -17.13
CA VAL A 72 0.13 10.12 -16.63
C VAL A 72 1.54 10.67 -16.80
N GLU A 73 2.57 9.87 -16.56
CA GLU A 73 3.97 10.26 -16.77
C GLU A 73 4.20 10.63 -18.24
N ALA A 74 3.68 9.82 -19.17
CA ALA A 74 3.72 10.04 -20.61
C ALA A 74 2.73 11.10 -21.14
N ASP A 75 2.17 11.94 -20.26
CA ASP A 75 1.23 13.02 -20.59
C ASP A 75 -0.04 12.56 -21.34
N ARG A 76 -0.43 11.28 -21.18
CA ARG A 76 -1.67 10.73 -21.75
C ARG A 76 -2.83 10.87 -20.77
N VAL A 77 -3.93 11.48 -21.20
CA VAL A 77 -5.15 11.64 -20.39
C VAL A 77 -5.71 10.28 -19.99
N MET A 78 -5.96 10.10 -18.69
CA MET A 78 -6.44 8.85 -18.13
C MET A 78 -7.96 8.73 -18.28
N LEU A 79 -8.40 7.91 -19.23
CA LEU A 79 -9.82 7.66 -19.48
C LEU A 79 -10.36 6.52 -18.59
N PRO A 80 -11.66 6.55 -18.20
CA PRO A 80 -12.27 5.47 -17.41
C PRO A 80 -12.06 4.06 -18.01
N SER A 81 -12.11 3.94 -19.34
CA SER A 81 -11.93 2.68 -20.06
C SER A 81 -10.50 2.11 -19.97
N MET A 82 -9.51 2.91 -19.56
CA MET A 82 -8.11 2.51 -19.50
C MET A 82 -7.74 1.81 -18.19
N TRP A 83 -8.47 2.04 -17.09
CA TRP A 83 -8.12 1.51 -15.77
C TRP A 83 -8.08 -0.02 -15.73
N ALA A 84 -9.04 -0.68 -16.38
CA ALA A 84 -9.10 -2.15 -16.42
C ALA A 84 -8.27 -2.78 -17.54
N LYS A 85 -7.69 -2.00 -18.47
CA LYS A 85 -6.90 -2.53 -19.60
C LYS A 85 -5.76 -3.46 -19.17
N PRO A 86 -4.95 -3.16 -18.12
CA PRO A 86 -3.86 -4.03 -17.69
C PRO A 86 -4.32 -5.44 -17.29
N LEU A 87 -5.57 -5.58 -16.87
CA LEU A 87 -6.14 -6.85 -16.40
C LEU A 87 -6.67 -7.72 -17.54
N LYS A 88 -6.88 -7.15 -18.73
CA LYS A 88 -7.38 -7.87 -19.91
C LYS A 88 -6.35 -8.79 -20.54
N GLN A 89 -5.08 -8.66 -20.18
CA GLN A 89 -4.04 -9.57 -20.64
C GLN A 89 -4.32 -11.01 -20.15
N PRO A 90 -4.25 -12.03 -21.04
CA PRO A 90 -4.64 -13.39 -20.70
C PRO A 90 -3.97 -13.92 -19.43
N GLY A 91 -4.79 -14.28 -18.44
CA GLY A 91 -4.34 -14.89 -17.19
C GLY A 91 -3.74 -13.92 -16.15
N VAL A 92 -3.51 -12.63 -16.46
CA VAL A 92 -2.94 -11.66 -15.51
C VAL A 92 -3.84 -11.47 -14.30
N PHE A 93 -5.14 -11.22 -14.51
CA PHE A 93 -6.10 -11.08 -13.41
C PHE A 93 -6.08 -12.30 -12.47
N ARG A 94 -6.15 -13.51 -13.03
CA ARG A 94 -6.14 -14.76 -12.24
C ARG A 94 -4.85 -14.92 -11.45
N LYS A 95 -3.69 -14.64 -12.06
CA LYS A 95 -2.38 -14.71 -11.37
C LYS A 95 -2.30 -13.73 -10.21
N LEU A 96 -2.71 -12.48 -10.43
CA LEU A 96 -2.67 -11.44 -9.38
C LEU A 96 -3.67 -11.69 -8.26
N PHE A 97 -4.88 -12.16 -8.58
CA PHE A 97 -5.88 -12.50 -7.58
C PHE A 97 -5.42 -13.68 -6.71
N LEU A 98 -4.89 -14.75 -7.32
CA LEU A 98 -4.31 -15.88 -6.57
C LEU A 98 -3.12 -15.45 -5.71
N MET A 99 -2.29 -14.54 -6.21
CA MET A 99 -1.19 -13.98 -5.44
C MET A 99 -1.68 -13.16 -4.24
N GLY A 100 -2.77 -12.40 -4.39
CA GLY A 100 -3.38 -11.67 -3.29
C GLY A 100 -4.01 -12.59 -2.25
N LEU A 101 -4.67 -13.68 -2.68
CA LEU A 101 -5.16 -14.72 -1.77
C LEU A 101 -4.02 -15.39 -1.00
N LEU A 102 -2.89 -15.68 -1.66
CA LEU A 102 -1.70 -16.18 -0.99
C LEU A 102 -1.16 -15.17 0.03
N TYR A 103 -1.13 -13.88 -0.32
CA TYR A 103 -0.70 -12.83 0.61
C TYR A 103 -1.59 -12.76 1.85
N ALA A 104 -2.92 -12.77 1.66
CA ALA A 104 -3.89 -12.79 2.75
C ALA A 104 -3.74 -14.06 3.62
N ALA A 105 -3.64 -15.23 2.99
CA ALA A 105 -3.47 -16.50 3.69
C ALA A 105 -2.18 -16.52 4.53
N LEU A 106 -1.08 -15.98 4.01
CA LEU A 106 0.18 -15.90 4.74
C LEU A 106 0.09 -14.94 5.93
N CYS A 107 -0.56 -13.78 5.76
CA CYS A 107 -0.80 -12.85 6.87
C CYS A 107 -1.67 -13.48 7.97
N ILE A 108 -2.74 -14.19 7.60
CA ILE A 108 -3.62 -14.89 8.55
C ILE A 108 -2.86 -16.01 9.26
N ALA A 109 -2.14 -16.85 8.52
CA ALA A 109 -1.36 -17.94 9.09
C ALA A 109 -0.30 -17.42 10.08
N CYS A 110 0.45 -16.38 9.72
CA CYS A 110 1.42 -15.75 10.61
C CYS A 110 0.74 -15.12 11.83
N GLY A 111 -0.41 -14.45 11.64
CA GLY A 111 -1.20 -13.93 12.75
C GLY A 111 -1.62 -15.03 13.73
N LEU A 112 -2.18 -16.12 13.24
CA LEU A 112 -2.58 -17.25 14.07
C LEU A 112 -1.37 -17.84 14.82
N ILE A 113 -0.27 -18.12 14.12
CA ILE A 113 0.95 -18.69 14.74
C ILE A 113 1.51 -17.78 15.85
N ILE A 114 1.53 -16.46 15.61
CA ILE A 114 2.10 -15.51 16.55
C ILE A 114 1.17 -15.24 17.74
N PHE A 115 -0.14 -15.12 17.52
CA PHE A 115 -1.08 -14.72 18.57
C PHE A 115 -1.59 -15.89 19.41
N LEU A 116 -1.68 -17.11 18.86
CA LEU A 116 -2.20 -18.28 19.60
C LEU A 116 -1.52 -18.52 20.96
N PRO A 117 -0.17 -18.45 21.09
CA PRO A 117 0.52 -18.64 22.37
C PRO A 117 0.21 -17.57 23.43
N PHE A 118 -0.34 -16.41 23.02
CA PHE A 118 -0.63 -15.29 23.90
C PHE A 118 -2.11 -15.20 24.31
N THR A 119 -2.94 -16.18 23.90
CA THR A 119 -4.39 -16.17 24.13
C THR A 119 -4.75 -16.01 25.60
N ASP A 120 -4.10 -16.77 26.49
CA ASP A 120 -4.39 -16.72 27.94
C ASP A 120 -4.06 -15.34 28.54
N ALA A 121 -2.92 -14.76 28.17
CA ALA A 121 -2.52 -13.43 28.61
C ALA A 121 -3.48 -12.35 28.09
N MET A 122 -3.99 -12.49 26.87
CA MET A 122 -4.97 -11.57 26.31
C MET A 122 -6.35 -11.68 26.98
N VAL A 123 -6.81 -12.90 27.28
CA VAL A 123 -8.06 -13.14 28.01
C VAL A 123 -7.97 -12.54 29.41
N GLU A 124 -6.86 -12.78 30.11
CA GLU A 124 -6.64 -12.23 31.44
C GLU A 124 -6.52 -10.70 31.40
N GLY A 125 -5.77 -10.15 30.44
CA GLY A 125 -5.69 -8.71 30.22
C GLY A 125 -7.05 -8.08 29.96
N MET A 126 -7.94 -8.74 29.20
CA MET A 126 -9.31 -8.30 28.97
C MET A 126 -10.17 -8.35 30.24
N ARG A 127 -9.99 -9.39 31.07
CA ARG A 127 -10.66 -9.51 32.36
C ARG A 127 -10.27 -8.38 33.31
N ILE A 128 -8.98 -8.11 33.45
CA ILE A 128 -8.45 -7.02 34.29
C ILE A 128 -8.91 -5.67 33.74
N ALA A 129 -8.80 -5.45 32.43
CA ALA A 129 -9.25 -4.21 31.78
C ALA A 129 -10.72 -3.89 32.04
N SER A 130 -11.57 -4.93 32.12
CA SER A 130 -13.00 -4.80 32.43
C SER A 130 -13.25 -4.39 33.88
N VAL A 131 -12.44 -4.90 34.82
CA VAL A 131 -12.54 -4.58 36.26
C VAL A 131 -12.02 -3.17 36.53
N GLU A 132 -10.85 -2.84 35.98
CA GLU A 132 -10.16 -1.58 36.23
C GLU A 132 -10.67 -0.43 35.36
N LYS A 133 -11.52 -0.72 34.36
CA LYS A 133 -11.96 0.23 33.33
C LYS A 133 -10.78 0.94 32.64
N SER A 134 -9.67 0.23 32.50
CA SER A 134 -8.42 0.69 31.87
C SER A 134 -8.06 -0.22 30.71
N MET A 135 -7.58 0.34 29.61
CA MET A 135 -7.10 -0.44 28.46
C MET A 135 -5.63 -0.86 28.61
N GLU A 136 -4.92 -0.38 29.63
CA GLU A 136 -3.50 -0.68 29.83
C GLU A 136 -3.21 -2.20 29.93
N PRO A 137 -3.98 -3.01 30.68
CA PRO A 137 -3.70 -4.44 30.80
C PRO A 137 -3.79 -5.20 29.46
N ILE A 138 -4.78 -4.85 28.63
CA ILE A 138 -4.94 -5.47 27.31
C ILE A 138 -3.88 -4.98 26.32
N LEU A 139 -3.51 -3.70 26.34
CA LEU A 139 -2.44 -3.16 25.50
C LEU A 139 -1.09 -3.81 25.83
N SER A 140 -0.79 -3.97 27.13
CA SER A 140 0.43 -4.66 27.58
C SER A 140 0.45 -6.12 27.13
N ALA A 141 -0.66 -6.85 27.29
CA ALA A 141 -0.77 -8.24 26.84
C ALA A 141 -0.57 -8.40 25.31
N MET A 142 -1.00 -7.40 24.53
CA MET A 142 -0.87 -7.42 23.07
C MET A 142 0.46 -6.89 22.55
N ALA A 143 1.27 -6.19 23.36
CA ALA A 143 2.47 -5.49 22.91
C ALA A 143 3.49 -6.43 22.23
N VAL A 144 3.77 -7.58 22.84
CA VAL A 144 4.71 -8.58 22.30
C VAL A 144 4.19 -9.21 21.00
N PRO A 145 2.99 -9.82 20.95
CA PRO A 145 2.50 -10.45 19.71
C PRO A 145 2.29 -9.43 18.59
N LEU A 146 1.85 -8.20 18.89
CA LEU A 146 1.75 -7.13 17.88
C LEU A 146 3.12 -6.77 17.30
N SER A 147 4.16 -6.67 18.14
CA SER A 147 5.51 -6.35 17.68
C SER A 147 6.09 -7.46 16.79
N LEU A 148 5.93 -8.72 17.20
CA LEU A 148 6.35 -9.88 16.40
C LEU A 148 5.60 -9.95 15.06
N PHE A 149 4.29 -9.71 15.09
CA PHE A 149 3.47 -9.67 13.89
C PHE A 149 3.87 -8.51 12.97
N ALA A 150 4.11 -7.31 13.51
CA ALA A 150 4.54 -6.16 12.73
C ALA A 150 5.88 -6.42 12.01
N ILE A 151 6.88 -6.98 12.71
CA ILE A 151 8.18 -7.33 12.12
C ILE A 151 7.99 -8.36 10.99
N THR A 152 7.22 -9.42 11.25
CA THR A 152 6.97 -10.48 10.26
C THR A 152 6.17 -9.95 9.07
N TYR A 153 5.18 -9.10 9.32
CA TYR A 153 4.37 -8.46 8.29
C TYR A 153 5.21 -7.58 7.37
N VAL A 154 6.20 -6.82 7.89
CA VAL A 154 7.12 -6.05 7.05
C VAL A 154 7.90 -6.96 6.09
N VAL A 155 8.35 -8.14 6.55
CA VAL A 155 9.03 -9.12 5.69
C VAL A 155 8.08 -9.64 4.61
N ILE A 156 6.85 -10.01 4.97
CA ILE A 156 5.86 -10.46 4.00
C ILE A 156 5.56 -9.35 3.00
N ALA A 157 5.27 -8.13 3.47
CA ALA A 157 5.00 -6.99 2.62
C ALA A 157 6.14 -6.73 1.62
N ALA A 158 7.41 -6.83 2.05
CA ALA A 158 8.56 -6.71 1.17
C ALA A 158 8.60 -7.77 0.04
N LEU A 159 8.17 -9.00 0.32
CA LEU A 159 8.06 -10.06 -0.70
C LEU A 159 6.99 -9.73 -1.74
N PHE A 160 5.88 -9.09 -1.35
CA PHE A 160 4.78 -8.80 -2.25
C PHE A 160 4.81 -7.39 -2.85
N TRP A 161 5.66 -6.48 -2.35
CA TRP A 161 5.64 -5.05 -2.70
C TRP A 161 5.77 -4.78 -4.21
N HIS A 162 6.74 -5.41 -4.87
CA HIS A 162 6.98 -5.28 -6.31
C HIS A 162 6.49 -6.48 -7.13
N ALA A 163 6.17 -7.61 -6.48
CA ALA A 163 5.80 -8.85 -7.15
C ALA A 163 4.65 -8.72 -8.16
N PRO A 164 3.55 -7.95 -7.93
CA PRO A 164 2.45 -7.84 -8.90
C PRO A 164 2.90 -7.34 -10.26
N VAL A 165 3.77 -6.33 -10.23
CA VAL A 165 4.28 -5.66 -11.42
C VAL A 165 5.30 -6.54 -12.13
N LEU A 166 6.15 -7.22 -11.37
CA LEU A 166 7.12 -8.18 -11.92
C LEU A 166 6.43 -9.35 -12.63
N VAL A 167 5.31 -9.84 -12.10
CA VAL A 167 4.51 -10.88 -12.77
C VAL A 167 3.81 -10.32 -14.01
N ALA A 168 3.19 -9.13 -13.90
CA ALA A 168 2.35 -8.58 -14.95
C ALA A 168 3.14 -7.99 -16.14
N TRP A 169 4.20 -7.22 -15.87
CA TRP A 169 4.96 -6.52 -16.92
C TRP A 169 6.11 -7.36 -17.48
N HIS A 170 6.68 -8.26 -16.67
CA HIS A 170 7.86 -9.04 -17.05
C HIS A 170 7.61 -10.55 -17.13
N GLY A 171 6.35 -10.98 -16.94
CA GLY A 171 5.96 -12.38 -17.10
C GLY A 171 6.62 -13.35 -16.12
N LEU A 172 7.20 -12.86 -15.01
CA LEU A 172 7.91 -13.73 -14.05
C LEU A 172 6.97 -14.74 -13.38
N ARG A 173 7.52 -15.90 -13.01
CA ARG A 173 6.82 -16.86 -12.13
C ARG A 173 6.70 -16.26 -10.74
N LEU A 174 5.63 -16.63 -10.02
CA LEU A 174 5.33 -16.08 -8.68
C LEU A 174 6.53 -16.14 -7.73
N ILE A 175 7.16 -17.31 -7.58
CA ILE A 175 8.30 -17.49 -6.66
C ILE A 175 9.47 -16.57 -7.05
N GLN A 176 9.75 -16.43 -8.34
CA GLN A 176 10.81 -15.54 -8.84
C GLN A 176 10.46 -14.07 -8.56
N ALA A 177 9.21 -13.66 -8.76
CA ALA A 177 8.75 -12.32 -8.47
C ALA A 177 8.84 -11.96 -6.97
N LEU A 178 8.46 -12.89 -6.09
CA LEU A 178 8.60 -12.72 -4.63
C LEU A 178 10.07 -12.59 -4.22
N PHE A 179 10.94 -13.43 -4.78
CA PHE A 179 12.38 -13.37 -4.54
C PHE A 179 12.96 -12.01 -4.97
N PHE A 180 12.72 -11.59 -6.21
CA PHE A 180 13.23 -10.30 -6.70
C PHE A 180 12.65 -9.11 -5.94
N SER A 181 11.37 -9.15 -5.54
CA SER A 181 10.76 -8.11 -4.71
C SER A 181 11.42 -8.03 -3.32
N GLY A 182 11.63 -9.17 -2.66
CA GLY A 182 12.29 -9.23 -1.37
C GLY A 182 13.72 -8.69 -1.42
N ILE A 183 14.50 -9.11 -2.42
CA ILE A 183 15.87 -8.61 -2.63
C ILE A 183 15.86 -7.11 -2.96
N ALA A 184 14.93 -6.64 -3.77
CA ALA A 184 14.79 -5.23 -4.11
C ALA A 184 14.49 -4.37 -2.86
N CYS A 185 13.57 -4.79 -2.01
CA CYS A 185 13.25 -4.12 -0.75
C CYS A 185 14.43 -4.18 0.23
N TRP A 186 15.10 -5.32 0.35
CA TRP A 186 16.26 -5.49 1.24
C TRP A 186 17.43 -4.57 0.86
N ARG A 187 17.72 -4.46 -0.44
CA ARG A 187 18.74 -3.55 -0.98
C ARG A 187 18.39 -2.08 -0.75
N ASN A 188 17.09 -1.75 -0.71
CA ASN A 188 16.58 -0.38 -0.61
C ASN A 188 15.87 -0.07 0.73
N LYS A 189 16.21 -0.77 1.82
CA LYS A 189 15.57 -0.60 3.13
C LYS A 189 15.64 0.82 3.69
N LEU A 190 16.74 1.55 3.45
CA LEU A 190 16.88 2.94 3.90
C LEU A 190 15.98 3.90 3.12
N PRO A 191 15.94 3.87 1.77
CA PRO A 191 14.90 4.54 1.00
C PRO A 191 13.49 4.24 1.49
N PHE A 192 13.15 2.96 1.74
CA PHE A 192 11.82 2.57 2.24
C PHE A 192 11.53 3.11 3.64
N LEU A 193 12.53 3.17 4.53
CA LEU A 193 12.39 3.76 5.86
C LEU A 193 12.09 5.26 5.77
N VAL A 194 12.84 6.00 4.95
CA VAL A 194 12.59 7.43 4.71
C VAL A 194 11.22 7.65 4.06
N TYR A 195 10.84 6.78 3.12
CA TYR A 195 9.52 6.82 2.48
C TYR A 195 8.38 6.64 3.48
N GLY A 196 8.47 5.61 4.34
CA GLY A 196 7.49 5.38 5.42
C GLY A 196 7.44 6.53 6.42
N ALA A 197 8.60 7.02 6.88
CA ALA A 197 8.67 8.17 7.78
C ALA A 197 8.06 9.44 7.17
N THR A 198 8.29 9.68 5.87
CA THR A 198 7.68 10.80 5.15
C THR A 198 6.15 10.72 5.19
N TRP A 199 5.58 9.54 4.89
CA TRP A 199 4.13 9.36 4.90
C TRP A 199 3.53 9.48 6.30
N ILE A 200 4.21 8.94 7.32
CA ILE A 200 3.81 9.14 8.72
C ILE A 200 3.74 10.64 9.04
N LEU A 201 4.78 11.41 8.69
CA LEU A 201 4.79 12.86 8.92
C LEU A 201 3.69 13.60 8.15
N VAL A 202 3.37 13.18 6.92
CA VAL A 202 2.27 13.76 6.13
C VAL A 202 0.92 13.54 6.81
N PHE A 203 0.61 12.32 7.24
CA PHE A 203 -0.67 12.04 7.91
C PHE A 203 -0.75 12.69 9.29
N LEU A 204 0.33 12.67 10.07
CA LEU A 204 0.40 13.40 11.35
C LEU A 204 0.20 14.91 11.15
N PHE A 205 0.71 15.48 10.06
CA PHE A 205 0.50 16.89 9.74
C PHE A 205 -0.97 17.20 9.40
N ILE A 206 -1.65 16.31 8.67
CA ILE A 206 -3.09 16.42 8.39
C ILE A 206 -3.88 16.34 9.70
N ASP A 207 -3.57 15.37 10.57
CA ASP A 207 -4.21 15.22 11.89
C ASP A 207 -3.96 16.45 12.79
N LEU A 208 -2.74 16.98 12.78
CA LEU A 208 -2.40 18.21 13.51
C LEU A 208 -3.25 19.39 13.04
N CYS A 209 -3.42 19.56 11.72
CA CYS A 209 -4.27 20.59 11.15
C CYS A 209 -5.73 20.44 11.59
N ALA A 210 -6.26 19.21 11.63
CA ALA A 210 -7.60 18.95 12.16
C ALA A 210 -7.71 19.28 13.67
N GLY A 211 -6.69 18.93 14.46
CA GLY A 211 -6.61 19.30 15.87
C GLY A 211 -6.59 20.82 16.11
N LEU A 212 -5.86 21.57 15.26
CA LEU A 212 -5.84 23.03 15.31
C LEU A 212 -7.20 23.64 14.96
N LEU A 213 -7.94 23.07 14.01
CA LEU A 213 -9.30 23.50 13.71
C LEU A 213 -10.23 23.34 14.92
N VAL A 214 -10.11 22.24 15.66
CA VAL A 214 -10.87 22.04 16.90
C VAL A 214 -10.45 23.05 17.96
N ALA A 215 -9.15 23.32 18.10
CA ALA A 215 -8.63 24.27 19.07
C ALA A 215 -9.13 25.72 18.85
N ILE A 216 -9.41 26.12 17.59
CA ILE A 216 -9.99 27.43 17.27
C ILE A 216 -11.53 27.46 17.31
N GLY A 217 -12.18 26.36 17.75
CA GLY A 217 -13.62 26.32 18.05
C GLY A 217 -14.49 25.55 17.05
N LEU A 218 -13.92 24.85 16.06
CA LEU A 218 -14.73 23.93 15.24
C LEU A 218 -15.11 22.68 16.05
N SER A 219 -16.29 22.12 15.76
CA SER A 219 -16.66 20.83 16.33
C SER A 219 -15.73 19.71 15.82
N PRO A 220 -15.40 18.70 16.64
CA PRO A 220 -14.60 17.56 16.22
C PRO A 220 -15.17 16.85 14.98
N GLN A 221 -16.51 16.77 14.88
CA GLN A 221 -17.20 16.17 13.74
C GLN A 221 -16.94 16.96 12.45
N LEU A 222 -17.02 18.29 12.51
CA LEU A 222 -16.77 19.14 11.35
C LEU A 222 -15.28 19.10 10.94
N ALA A 223 -14.37 19.18 11.90
CA ALA A 223 -12.93 19.06 11.64
C ALA A 223 -12.59 17.71 10.98
N GLY A 224 -13.13 16.60 11.49
CA GLY A 224 -12.96 15.28 10.88
C GLY A 224 -13.57 15.18 9.48
N THR A 225 -14.73 15.80 9.24
CA THR A 225 -15.36 15.83 7.91
C THR A 225 -14.50 16.60 6.90
N LEU A 226 -13.93 17.74 7.31
CA LEU A 226 -13.04 18.54 6.47
C LEU A 226 -11.73 17.82 6.15
N GLN A 227 -11.29 16.91 7.01
CA GLN A 227 -10.06 16.12 6.82
C GLN A 227 -10.18 15.07 5.71
N ILE A 228 -11.38 14.55 5.45
CA ILE A 228 -11.63 13.48 4.47
C ILE A 228 -11.01 13.77 3.09
N PRO A 229 -11.30 14.89 2.41
CA PRO A 229 -10.72 15.18 1.10
C PRO A 229 -9.18 15.28 1.13
N PHE A 230 -8.58 15.77 2.23
CA PHE A 230 -7.12 15.82 2.36
C PHE A 230 -6.52 14.42 2.50
N ASN A 231 -7.15 13.54 3.27
CA ASN A 231 -6.73 12.13 3.38
C ASN A 231 -6.85 11.41 2.03
N ILE A 232 -7.92 11.64 1.27
CA ILE A 232 -8.09 11.05 -0.07
C ILE A 232 -7.03 11.60 -1.04
N ALA A 233 -6.77 12.91 -1.02
CA ALA A 233 -5.73 13.51 -1.86
C ALA A 233 -4.32 12.99 -1.50
N ALA A 234 -4.00 12.90 -0.20
CA ALA A 234 -2.76 12.30 0.28
C ALA A 234 -2.63 10.83 -0.15
N GLY A 235 -3.73 10.06 -0.06
CA GLY A 235 -3.81 8.71 -0.59
C GLY A 235 -3.53 8.65 -2.10
N GLY A 236 -4.10 9.57 -2.89
CA GLY A 236 -3.81 9.69 -4.32
C GLY A 236 -2.33 9.92 -4.60
N VAL A 237 -1.69 10.80 -3.84
CA VAL A 237 -0.24 11.04 -3.94
C VAL A 237 0.57 9.80 -3.54
N LEU A 238 0.16 9.07 -2.50
CA LEU A 238 0.77 7.82 -2.04
C LEU A 238 0.72 6.73 -3.11
N TYR A 239 -0.44 6.56 -3.75
CA TYR A 239 -0.60 5.63 -4.85
C TYR A 239 0.26 6.04 -6.06
N CYS A 240 0.31 7.34 -6.38
CA CYS A 240 1.19 7.84 -7.43
C CYS A 240 2.67 7.59 -7.14
N SER A 241 3.12 7.67 -5.88
CA SER A 241 4.53 7.47 -5.53
C SER A 241 5.01 6.02 -5.64
N PHE A 242 4.11 5.04 -5.77
CA PHE A 242 4.51 3.65 -6.02
C PHE A 242 5.19 3.47 -7.38
N TYR A 243 4.82 4.29 -8.36
CA TYR A 243 5.39 4.24 -9.70
C TYR A 243 6.87 4.68 -9.77
N PRO A 244 7.26 5.90 -9.32
CA PRO A 244 8.66 6.29 -9.27
C PRO A 244 9.49 5.42 -8.32
N ALA A 245 8.88 4.88 -7.25
CA ALA A 245 9.54 3.89 -6.40
C ALA A 245 9.91 2.62 -7.19
N TYR A 246 8.98 2.10 -8.00
CA TYR A 246 9.23 0.94 -8.85
C TYR A 246 10.27 1.23 -9.94
N THR A 247 10.10 2.30 -10.72
CA THR A 247 10.99 2.60 -11.86
C THR A 247 12.42 2.87 -11.42
N SER A 248 12.62 3.62 -10.33
CA SER A 248 13.98 3.87 -9.80
C SER A 248 14.63 2.62 -9.19
N VAL A 249 13.88 1.77 -8.50
CA VAL A 249 14.42 0.51 -7.92
C VAL A 249 14.86 -0.47 -9.01
N PHE A 250 14.17 -0.51 -10.15
CA PHE A 250 14.50 -1.41 -11.27
C PHE A 250 15.20 -0.73 -12.45
N GLY A 251 15.58 0.55 -12.34
CA GLY A 251 16.34 1.27 -13.37
C GLY A 251 15.61 1.43 -14.70
N ILE A 252 14.28 1.65 -14.68
CA ILE A 252 13.46 1.78 -15.90
C ILE A 252 13.51 3.24 -16.37
N GLU A 253 14.35 3.54 -17.36
CA GLU A 253 14.62 4.92 -17.80
C GLU A 253 13.68 5.46 -18.88
N ASN A 254 12.77 4.67 -19.48
CA ASN A 254 11.84 5.17 -20.50
C ASN A 254 10.55 4.35 -20.56
N ALA A 255 9.56 4.67 -19.74
CA ALA A 255 8.29 3.96 -19.76
C ALA A 255 7.36 4.34 -20.92
N GLY A 256 7.69 5.40 -21.67
CA GLY A 256 6.93 5.85 -22.85
C GLY A 256 7.02 4.91 -24.07
N ALA A 257 8.02 4.02 -24.13
CA ALA A 257 8.30 3.23 -25.33
C ALA A 257 7.34 2.04 -25.57
N HIS A 258 6.72 1.50 -24.52
CA HIS A 258 5.82 0.32 -24.61
C HIS A 258 4.52 0.56 -23.89
N LEU A 259 3.81 1.57 -24.37
CA LEU A 259 2.63 2.12 -23.75
C LEU A 259 1.36 1.30 -24.04
N ASP A 260 1.39 0.47 -25.11
CA ASP A 260 0.27 -0.36 -25.56
C ASP A 260 0.64 -1.83 -25.87
N ASP A 261 1.92 -2.21 -25.80
CA ASP A 261 2.35 -3.57 -26.10
C ASP A 261 2.37 -4.45 -24.86
N GLY A 262 1.45 -5.42 -24.81
CA GLY A 262 1.50 -6.56 -23.89
C GLY A 262 2.68 -7.53 -24.13
N ASN A 263 3.74 -7.09 -24.82
CA ASN A 263 4.96 -7.83 -25.12
C ASN A 263 6.17 -7.10 -24.52
N GLY A 264 6.27 -7.08 -23.19
CA GLY A 264 7.50 -6.75 -22.48
C GLY A 264 8.50 -7.90 -22.51
N ALA A 265 8.91 -8.32 -23.72
CA ALA A 265 9.99 -9.28 -23.91
C ALA A 265 11.10 -8.61 -24.70
N GLN A 266 11.72 -7.58 -24.12
CA GLN A 266 13.07 -7.08 -24.42
C GLN A 266 13.36 -5.82 -23.58
N ALA A 267 13.87 -6.04 -22.36
CA ALA A 267 14.86 -5.21 -21.65
C ALA A 267 15.32 -5.99 -20.40
#